data_AF-A0A926A545-F1
#
_entry.id   AF-A0A926A545-F1
#
_cell.length_a   1.000
_cell.length_b   1.000
_cell.length_c   1.000
_cell.angle_alpha   90.00
_cell.angle_beta   90.00
_cell.angle_gamma   90.00
#
_symmetry.space_group_name_H-M   'P 1'
#
loop_
_entity.id
_entity.type
_entity.pdbx_description
1 polymer ?
#
loop_
_entity_poly.entity_id
_entity_poly.type
_entity_poly.pdbx_seq_one_letter_code
_entity_poly.pdbx_strand_id
1 'polypeptide(L)'
;LPRNLIALNWGYEANHPFDREASQFAKAGIPFYVCPGTTTWMTLIGRHDNALPNLRAAAAAGRRHGAIGYLITDWGDGGHPQPLAVSYLPYLAGAALSWCASTFDQKKLVPVLSRDVFNDPTQRVAKAARALGSAHLKLGYFEPNTTPLGAVIAAPPPEQRELFCRNGLKYFARIPPRRIKAALKVIESNLEILGGRVGAVRRIRARSSTLHLEFKLAARVAAQSCHFMLWQQTLAAGNQAEARRLASLGLRELRQLEKDFVAYWPARNKGTIEKCAAFLRWRMADYRRGTLLSS
;
A
#
# COMPACT_ATOMS: atom_id res chain seq x y z
N LEU A 1 -16.33 16.05 29.62
CA LEU A 1 -16.46 16.01 28.14
C LEU A 1 -17.85 16.51 27.74
N PRO A 2 -18.01 17.23 26.61
CA PRO A 2 -19.32 17.63 26.10
C PRO A 2 -20.27 16.43 25.97
N ARG A 3 -21.53 16.58 26.37
CA ARG A 3 -22.51 15.47 26.39
C ARG A 3 -22.92 14.98 24.99
N ASN A 4 -22.68 15.78 23.95
CA ASN A 4 -23.08 15.54 22.57
C ASN A 4 -21.93 15.10 21.65
N LEU A 5 -20.77 14.74 22.21
CA LEU A 5 -19.68 14.23 21.39
C LEU A 5 -19.92 12.78 20.97
N ILE A 6 -19.35 12.40 19.83
CA ILE A 6 -19.22 11.01 19.41
C ILE A 6 -17.73 10.67 19.45
N ALA A 7 -17.35 9.64 20.20
CA ALA A 7 -15.98 9.18 20.24
C ALA A 7 -15.63 8.42 18.94
N LEU A 8 -14.44 8.65 18.40
CA LEU A 8 -13.94 7.90 17.25
C LEU A 8 -12.83 6.96 17.72
N ASN A 9 -13.14 5.67 17.84
CA ASN A 9 -12.16 4.67 18.26
C ASN A 9 -11.28 4.24 17.08
N TRP A 10 -10.09 4.83 16.97
CA TRP A 10 -9.16 4.60 15.86
C TRP A 10 -8.21 3.43 16.12
N GLY A 11 -8.12 2.50 15.17
CA GLY A 11 -7.27 1.33 15.33
C GLY A 11 -6.90 0.67 14.01
N TYR A 12 -5.61 0.52 13.74
CA TYR A 12 -5.15 0.17 12.38
C TYR A 12 -4.45 -1.18 12.27
N GLU A 13 -3.92 -1.73 13.36
CA GLU A 13 -3.27 -3.04 13.34
C GLU A 13 -4.29 -4.18 13.49
N ALA A 14 -3.98 -5.35 12.93
CA ALA A 14 -4.83 -6.55 12.98
C ALA A 14 -5.18 -6.98 14.40
N ASN A 15 -4.27 -6.74 15.36
CA ASN A 15 -4.43 -7.05 16.78
C ASN A 15 -4.90 -5.84 17.60
N HIS A 16 -5.36 -4.75 16.96
CA HIS A 16 -5.85 -3.60 17.69
C HIS A 16 -7.03 -4.00 18.61
N PRO A 17 -7.01 -3.61 19.89
CA PRO A 17 -7.89 -4.15 20.92
C PRO A 17 -9.29 -3.49 20.94
N PHE A 18 -9.96 -3.47 19.78
CA PHE A 18 -11.28 -2.86 19.62
C PHE A 18 -12.31 -3.34 20.66
N ASP A 19 -12.29 -4.62 21.04
CA ASP A 19 -13.27 -5.18 21.97
C ASP A 19 -13.17 -4.56 23.38
N ARG A 20 -11.94 -4.40 23.88
CA ARG A 20 -11.68 -3.80 25.19
C ARG A 20 -12.10 -2.33 25.20
N GLU A 21 -11.71 -1.59 24.17
CA GLU A 21 -11.93 -0.14 24.10
C GLU A 21 -13.40 0.19 23.82
N ALA A 22 -14.06 -0.55 22.92
CA ALA A 22 -15.49 -0.41 22.68
C ALA A 22 -16.33 -0.72 23.94
N SER A 23 -15.93 -1.72 24.74
CA SER A 23 -16.58 -2.00 26.03
C SER A 23 -16.47 -0.82 27.01
N GLN A 24 -15.34 -0.09 27.01
CA GLN A 24 -15.16 1.07 27.87
C GLN A 24 -16.08 2.22 27.45
N PHE A 25 -16.21 2.51 26.16
CA PHE A 25 -17.15 3.52 25.66
C PHE A 25 -18.60 3.17 26.00
N ALA A 26 -18.99 1.91 25.80
CA ALA A 26 -20.32 1.43 26.13
C ALA A 26 -20.64 1.56 27.63
N LYS A 27 -19.73 1.12 28.51
CA LYS A 27 -19.87 1.25 29.98
C LYS A 27 -19.96 2.70 30.44
N ALA A 28 -19.28 3.61 29.75
CA ALA A 28 -19.31 5.04 30.05
C ALA A 28 -20.54 5.76 29.46
N GLY A 29 -21.39 5.07 28.68
CA GLY A 29 -22.53 5.69 28.01
C GLY A 29 -22.14 6.71 26.92
N ILE A 30 -20.93 6.61 26.37
CA ILE A 30 -20.42 7.52 25.33
C ILE A 30 -20.75 6.92 23.95
N PRO A 31 -21.51 7.61 23.09
CA PRO A 31 -21.72 7.13 21.73
C PRO A 31 -20.41 7.14 20.94
N PHE A 32 -20.16 6.10 20.15
CA PHE A 32 -18.87 5.92 19.50
C PHE A 32 -18.94 5.25 18.13
N TYR A 33 -17.93 5.51 17.31
CA TYR A 33 -17.65 4.79 16.07
C TYR A 33 -16.44 3.89 16.28
N VAL A 34 -16.39 2.77 15.55
CA VAL A 34 -15.15 2.03 15.32
C VAL A 34 -14.54 2.47 13.99
N CYS A 35 -13.24 2.77 13.99
CA CYS A 35 -12.57 3.33 12.82
C CYS A 35 -11.34 2.49 12.40
N PRO A 36 -11.59 1.36 11.70
CA PRO A 36 -10.53 0.53 11.14
C PRO A 36 -9.88 1.15 9.90
N GLY A 37 -8.81 0.51 9.41
CA GLY A 37 -7.96 1.01 8.34
C GLY A 37 -7.91 0.16 7.08
N THR A 38 -7.79 0.80 5.91
CA THR A 38 -7.43 0.12 4.66
C THR A 38 -6.03 -0.51 4.70
N THR A 39 -5.15 0.02 5.56
CA THR A 39 -3.72 -0.35 5.66
C THR A 39 -2.99 -0.24 4.31
N THR A 40 -3.39 0.69 3.45
CA THR A 40 -2.75 0.92 2.15
C THR A 40 -1.68 2.02 2.20
N TRP A 41 -1.82 2.98 3.13
CA TRP A 41 -0.82 4.01 3.38
C TRP A 41 0.54 3.43 3.79
N MET A 42 1.62 4.07 3.33
CA MET A 42 3.00 3.61 3.57
C MET A 42 3.30 2.15 3.13
N THR A 43 2.48 1.56 2.26
CA THR A 43 2.69 0.18 1.74
C THR A 43 2.80 0.09 0.22
N LEU A 44 2.36 1.13 -0.51
CA LEU A 44 2.17 1.26 -1.96
C LEU A 44 1.15 0.32 -2.58
N ILE A 45 1.20 -0.97 -2.25
CA ILE A 45 0.40 -2.02 -2.91
C ILE A 45 -0.46 -2.82 -1.93
N GLY A 46 -0.57 -2.36 -0.68
CA GLY A 46 -1.46 -2.91 0.34
C GLY A 46 -0.76 -3.85 1.34
N ARG A 47 -1.43 -4.05 2.49
CA ARG A 47 -1.08 -5.00 3.55
C ARG A 47 -2.34 -5.74 4.01
N HIS A 48 -2.83 -6.64 3.14
CA HIS A 48 -4.16 -7.25 3.28
C HIS A 48 -4.28 -8.25 4.44
N ASP A 49 -3.17 -8.87 4.83
CA ASP A 49 -3.05 -9.70 6.04
C ASP A 49 -3.33 -8.88 7.32
N ASN A 50 -3.08 -7.57 7.29
CA ASN A 50 -3.42 -6.67 8.38
C ASN A 50 -4.82 -6.07 8.25
N ALA A 51 -5.14 -5.54 7.06
CA ALA A 51 -6.38 -4.83 6.81
C ALA A 51 -7.62 -5.70 7.06
N LEU A 52 -7.64 -6.94 6.56
CA LEU A 52 -8.83 -7.78 6.63
C LEU A 52 -9.17 -8.22 8.07
N PRO A 53 -8.22 -8.68 8.91
CA PRO A 53 -8.49 -8.91 10.32
C PRO A 53 -8.85 -7.64 11.09
N ASN A 54 -8.19 -6.51 10.82
CA ASN A 54 -8.48 -5.22 11.47
C ASN A 54 -9.94 -4.78 11.21
N LEU A 55 -10.36 -4.75 9.94
CA LEU A 55 -11.72 -4.42 9.53
C LEU A 55 -12.77 -5.33 10.18
N ARG A 56 -12.48 -6.64 10.26
CA ARG A 56 -13.37 -7.64 10.86
C ARG A 56 -13.48 -7.47 12.38
N ALA A 57 -12.36 -7.26 13.06
CA ALA A 57 -12.31 -7.07 14.50
C ALA A 57 -13.10 -5.82 14.92
N ALA A 58 -12.93 -4.71 14.19
CA ALA A 58 -13.72 -3.49 14.39
C ALA A 58 -15.22 -3.76 14.23
N ALA A 59 -15.65 -4.45 13.17
CA ALA A 59 -17.06 -4.71 12.91
C ALA A 59 -17.68 -5.58 14.01
N ALA A 60 -16.95 -6.61 14.46
CA ALA A 60 -17.39 -7.50 15.53
C ALA A 60 -17.51 -6.77 16.88
N ALA A 61 -16.49 -5.98 17.26
CA ALA A 61 -16.49 -5.22 18.50
C ALA A 61 -17.57 -4.12 18.49
N GLY A 62 -17.68 -3.38 17.38
CA GLY A 62 -18.68 -2.33 17.22
C GLY A 62 -20.10 -2.88 17.36
N ARG A 63 -20.41 -4.00 16.70
CA ARG A 63 -21.72 -4.65 16.84
C ARG A 63 -21.97 -5.16 18.27
N ARG A 64 -20.96 -5.72 18.93
CA ARG A 64 -21.09 -6.28 20.29
C ARG A 64 -21.36 -5.22 21.35
N HIS A 65 -20.73 -4.05 21.24
CA HIS A 65 -20.75 -3.01 22.27
C HIS A 65 -21.61 -1.78 21.89
N GLY A 66 -22.39 -1.87 20.80
CA GLY A 66 -23.34 -0.82 20.44
C GLY A 66 -22.71 0.43 19.80
N ALA A 67 -21.66 0.26 18.99
CA ALA A 67 -21.15 1.35 18.17
C ALA A 67 -22.25 1.88 17.24
N ILE A 68 -22.36 3.20 17.14
CA ILE A 68 -23.36 3.88 16.30
C ILE A 68 -22.83 4.20 14.89
N GLY A 69 -21.59 3.81 14.58
CA GLY A 69 -21.01 3.98 13.26
C GLY A 69 -19.73 3.17 13.03
N TYR A 70 -19.40 3.02 11.75
CA TYR A 70 -18.22 2.33 11.25
C TYR A 70 -17.56 3.20 10.18
N LEU A 71 -16.35 3.71 10.47
CA LEU A 71 -15.64 4.64 9.59
C LEU A 71 -14.37 3.98 9.05
N ILE A 72 -14.37 3.58 7.78
CA ILE A 72 -13.16 3.07 7.13
C ILE A 72 -12.21 4.26 6.92
N THR A 73 -11.04 4.19 7.52
CA THR A 73 -9.99 5.19 7.36
C THR A 73 -9.04 4.79 6.22
N ASP A 74 -8.68 5.76 5.39
CA ASP A 74 -7.71 5.62 4.31
C ASP A 74 -6.80 6.85 4.28
N TRP A 75 -5.60 6.68 4.83
CA TRP A 75 -4.69 7.79 5.10
C TRP A 75 -3.74 8.09 3.93
N GLY A 76 -3.04 9.22 4.04
CA GLY A 76 -2.10 9.73 3.05
C GLY A 76 -0.70 10.02 3.57
N ASP A 77 -0.26 9.21 4.53
CA ASP A 77 1.02 9.38 5.21
C ASP A 77 2.22 9.30 4.25
N GLY A 78 3.30 10.00 4.58
CA GLY A 78 4.56 9.97 3.82
C GLY A 78 4.45 10.53 2.38
N GLY A 79 3.56 11.51 2.16
CA GLY A 79 3.36 12.14 0.86
C GLY A 79 2.35 11.45 -0.06
N HIS A 80 1.59 10.48 0.46
CA HIS A 80 0.52 9.73 -0.22
C HIS A 80 0.93 9.11 -1.58
N PRO A 81 1.99 8.28 -1.65
CA PRO A 81 2.42 7.66 -2.91
C PRO A 81 1.49 6.53 -3.40
N GLN A 82 0.62 6.00 -2.55
CA GLN A 82 -0.35 4.96 -2.89
C GLN A 82 -1.52 5.54 -3.69
N PRO A 83 -1.91 4.94 -4.82
CA PRO A 83 -3.09 5.37 -5.55
C PRO A 83 -4.37 4.72 -4.99
N LEU A 84 -5.49 5.39 -5.21
CA LEU A 84 -6.83 4.95 -4.76
C LEU A 84 -7.17 3.52 -5.18
N ALA A 85 -6.71 3.06 -6.35
CA ALA A 85 -6.92 1.70 -6.83
C ALA A 85 -6.62 0.63 -5.76
N VAL A 86 -5.55 0.82 -4.98
CA VAL A 86 -5.08 -0.13 -3.96
C VAL A 86 -6.07 -0.26 -2.78
N SER A 87 -6.83 0.80 -2.51
CA SER A 87 -7.80 0.84 -1.40
C SER A 87 -9.14 0.17 -1.72
N TYR A 88 -9.47 -0.13 -2.98
CA TYR A 88 -10.77 -0.71 -3.32
C TYR A 88 -11.03 -2.09 -2.70
N LEU A 89 -10.01 -2.93 -2.57
CA LEU A 89 -10.17 -4.25 -1.93
C LEU A 89 -10.55 -4.10 -0.44
N PRO A 90 -9.79 -3.37 0.39
CA PRO A 90 -10.19 -3.15 1.77
C PRO A 90 -11.46 -2.30 1.91
N TYR A 91 -11.76 -1.38 1.00
CA TYR A 91 -13.06 -0.69 0.98
C TYR A 91 -14.23 -1.65 0.82
N LEU A 92 -14.17 -2.54 -0.18
CA LEU A 92 -15.22 -3.53 -0.39
C LEU A 92 -15.35 -4.47 0.82
N ALA A 93 -14.22 -4.88 1.40
CA ALA A 93 -14.23 -5.72 2.58
C ALA A 93 -14.88 -5.01 3.78
N GLY A 94 -14.47 -3.77 4.07
CA GLY A 94 -15.04 -2.96 5.14
C GLY A 94 -16.52 -2.67 4.94
N ALA A 95 -16.95 -2.34 3.72
CA ALA A 95 -18.35 -2.11 3.39
C ALA A 95 -19.22 -3.36 3.60
N ALA A 96 -18.72 -4.53 3.19
CA ALA A 96 -19.43 -5.79 3.40
C ALA A 96 -19.49 -6.19 4.89
N LEU A 97 -18.40 -5.95 5.63
CA LEU A 97 -18.32 -6.23 7.07
C LEU A 97 -19.23 -5.31 7.90
N SER A 98 -19.27 -4.02 7.57
CA SER A 98 -20.13 -3.05 8.26
C SER A 98 -21.61 -3.25 7.96
N TRP A 99 -21.94 -3.73 6.76
CA TRP A 99 -23.32 -4.10 6.41
C TRP A 99 -23.78 -5.39 7.08
N CYS A 100 -23.02 -6.49 6.91
CA CYS A 100 -23.39 -7.79 7.49
C CYS A 100 -22.17 -8.71 7.65
N ALA A 101 -21.47 -8.56 8.78
CA ALA A 101 -20.29 -9.36 9.10
C ALA A 101 -20.54 -10.88 9.11
N SER A 102 -21.75 -11.34 9.45
CA SER A 102 -22.10 -12.77 9.51
C SER A 102 -22.15 -13.44 8.13
N THR A 103 -22.39 -12.67 7.07
CA THR A 103 -22.42 -13.20 5.68
C THR A 103 -21.17 -12.84 4.88
N PHE A 104 -20.17 -12.21 5.51
CA PHE A 104 -18.94 -11.81 4.84
C PHE A 104 -18.13 -13.02 4.40
N ASP A 105 -17.93 -13.16 3.09
CA ASP A 105 -17.09 -14.19 2.47
C ASP A 105 -15.97 -13.53 1.68
N GLN A 106 -14.74 -13.69 2.16
CA GLN A 106 -13.54 -13.14 1.53
C GLN A 106 -13.32 -13.69 0.10
N LYS A 107 -13.83 -14.88 -0.23
CA LYS A 107 -13.74 -15.45 -1.58
C LYS A 107 -14.53 -14.62 -2.61
N LYS A 108 -15.54 -13.86 -2.17
CA LYS A 108 -16.36 -12.99 -3.02
C LYS A 108 -15.69 -11.65 -3.35
N LEU A 109 -14.61 -11.26 -2.66
CA LEU A 109 -13.94 -9.98 -2.93
C LEU A 109 -13.44 -9.87 -4.38
N VAL A 110 -12.77 -10.91 -4.88
CA VAL A 110 -12.25 -10.91 -6.25
C VAL A 110 -13.35 -10.78 -7.30
N PRO A 111 -14.39 -11.65 -7.35
CA PRO A 111 -15.43 -11.54 -8.37
C PRO A 111 -16.22 -10.23 -8.29
N VAL A 112 -16.49 -9.70 -7.10
CA VAL A 112 -17.21 -8.42 -6.93
C VAL A 112 -16.36 -7.24 -7.40
N LEU A 113 -15.09 -7.14 -6.97
CA LEU A 113 -14.17 -6.11 -7.48
C LEU A 113 -14.05 -6.17 -9.01
N SER A 114 -13.97 -7.38 -9.54
CA SER A 114 -13.87 -7.58 -10.98
C SER A 114 -15.06 -7.04 -11.74
N ARG A 115 -16.27 -7.29 -11.22
CA ARG A 115 -17.54 -6.90 -11.84
C ARG A 115 -17.82 -5.40 -11.67
N ASP A 116 -17.67 -4.88 -10.45
CA ASP A 116 -18.22 -3.57 -10.08
C ASP A 116 -17.18 -2.45 -10.06
N VAL A 117 -15.90 -2.78 -9.91
CA VAL A 117 -14.81 -1.79 -9.80
C VAL A 117 -13.96 -1.80 -11.07
N PHE A 118 -13.40 -2.96 -11.43
CA PHE A 118 -12.47 -3.06 -12.55
C PHE A 118 -13.16 -3.30 -13.89
N ASN A 119 -14.42 -3.71 -13.91
CA ASN A 119 -15.13 -4.12 -15.13
C ASN A 119 -14.29 -5.09 -16.00
N ASP A 120 -13.61 -6.03 -15.34
CA ASP A 120 -12.73 -7.02 -15.95
C ASP A 120 -13.40 -8.40 -15.83
N PRO A 121 -14.02 -8.97 -16.87
CA PRO A 121 -14.64 -10.29 -16.77
C PRO A 121 -13.63 -11.42 -16.55
N THR A 122 -12.34 -11.19 -16.84
CA THR A 122 -11.28 -12.21 -16.69
C THR A 122 -10.79 -12.36 -15.24
N GLN A 123 -11.14 -11.41 -14.36
CA GLN A 123 -10.66 -11.33 -12.97
C GLN A 123 -9.14 -11.20 -12.80
N ARG A 124 -8.41 -10.90 -13.87
CA ARG A 124 -6.95 -10.76 -13.83
C ARG A 124 -6.53 -9.59 -12.97
N VAL A 125 -7.18 -8.43 -13.12
CA VAL A 125 -6.85 -7.23 -12.34
C VAL A 125 -7.17 -7.42 -10.85
N ALA A 126 -8.35 -7.95 -10.52
CA ALA A 126 -8.75 -8.22 -9.14
C ALA A 126 -7.85 -9.28 -8.46
N LYS A 127 -7.45 -10.33 -9.19
CA LYS A 127 -6.51 -11.34 -8.69
C LYS A 127 -5.12 -10.73 -8.45
N ALA A 128 -4.65 -9.88 -9.37
CA ALA A 128 -3.38 -9.17 -9.22
C ALA A 128 -3.40 -8.23 -8.01
N ALA A 129 -4.47 -7.43 -7.84
CA ALA A 129 -4.64 -6.56 -6.67
C ALA A 129 -4.56 -7.35 -5.35
N ARG A 130 -5.24 -8.51 -5.26
CA ARG A 130 -5.18 -9.37 -4.08
C ARG A 130 -3.76 -9.89 -3.81
N ALA A 131 -3.07 -10.36 -4.85
CA ALA A 131 -1.72 -10.91 -4.75
C ALA A 131 -0.68 -9.85 -4.33
N LEU A 132 -0.77 -8.65 -4.93
CA LEU A 132 0.11 -7.52 -4.65
C LEU A 132 0.02 -7.08 -3.17
N GLY A 133 -1.19 -6.98 -2.61
CA GLY A 133 -1.35 -6.62 -1.19
C GLY A 133 -0.90 -7.69 -0.18
N SER A 134 -0.44 -8.85 -0.66
CA SER A 134 0.22 -9.88 0.15
C SER A 134 1.70 -10.07 -0.22
N ALA A 135 2.24 -9.31 -1.20
CA ALA A 135 3.60 -9.50 -1.68
C ALA A 135 4.66 -9.19 -0.60
N HIS A 136 4.37 -8.21 0.27
CA HIS A 136 5.28 -7.84 1.36
C HIS A 136 5.57 -9.01 2.31
N LEU A 137 4.66 -9.98 2.46
CA LEU A 137 4.87 -11.17 3.30
C LEU A 137 6.09 -11.99 2.85
N LYS A 138 6.45 -11.94 1.56
CA LYS A 138 7.64 -12.64 1.03
C LYS A 138 8.95 -12.06 1.55
N LEU A 139 8.95 -10.82 2.03
CA LEU A 139 10.09 -10.20 2.70
C LEU A 139 10.35 -10.85 4.06
N GLY A 140 9.33 -11.46 4.68
CA GLY A 140 9.41 -12.06 6.01
C GLY A 140 9.95 -11.09 7.06
N TYR A 141 9.51 -9.83 6.96
CA TYR A 141 9.87 -8.73 7.85
C TYR A 141 8.58 -8.03 8.26
N PHE A 142 8.43 -7.76 9.55
CA PHE A 142 7.25 -7.12 10.12
C PHE A 142 7.64 -5.77 10.71
N GLU A 143 6.86 -4.74 10.39
CA GLU A 143 6.89 -3.45 11.08
C GLU A 143 5.46 -2.92 11.18
N PRO A 144 5.04 -2.42 12.36
CA PRO A 144 3.75 -1.78 12.50
C PRO A 144 3.59 -0.61 11.52
N ASN A 145 2.37 -0.42 11.03
CA ASN A 145 1.94 0.70 10.21
C ASN A 145 2.66 0.89 8.85
N THR A 146 3.52 -0.01 8.41
CA THR A 146 4.24 0.15 7.13
C THR A 146 4.61 -1.19 6.50
N THR A 147 5.13 -1.17 5.27
CA THR A 147 5.87 -2.31 4.71
C THR A 147 7.20 -1.80 4.13
N PRO A 148 8.24 -2.65 4.05
CA PRO A 148 9.47 -2.25 3.38
C PRO A 148 9.25 -1.85 1.91
N LEU A 149 8.22 -2.41 1.26
CA LEU A 149 7.86 -2.02 -0.11
C LEU A 149 7.46 -0.53 -0.18
N GLY A 150 6.73 0.00 0.79
CA GLY A 150 6.39 1.42 0.82
C GLY A 150 7.50 2.30 1.38
N ALA A 151 8.10 1.89 2.50
CA ALA A 151 9.03 2.74 3.22
C ALA A 151 10.39 2.91 2.53
N VAL A 152 10.94 1.91 1.80
CA VAL A 152 12.25 2.05 1.13
C VAL A 152 12.23 3.18 0.09
N ILE A 153 11.26 3.16 -0.82
CA ILE A 153 11.21 4.19 -1.88
C ILE A 153 10.90 5.57 -1.30
N ALA A 154 10.03 5.62 -0.28
CA ALA A 154 9.52 6.86 0.31
C ALA A 154 10.40 7.41 1.44
N ALA A 155 11.50 6.74 1.80
CA ALA A 155 12.32 7.17 2.93
C ALA A 155 12.89 8.58 2.68
N PRO A 156 12.60 9.55 3.56
CA PRO A 156 13.03 10.93 3.41
C PRO A 156 14.56 11.04 3.55
N PRO A 157 15.19 12.08 2.97
CA PRO A 157 16.56 12.43 3.29
C PRO A 157 16.69 12.72 4.80
N PRO A 158 17.75 12.23 5.47
CA PRO A 158 17.90 12.37 6.93
C PRO A 158 17.78 13.82 7.44
N GLU A 159 18.25 14.79 6.65
CA GLU A 159 18.19 16.22 6.95
C GLU A 159 16.76 16.77 7.10
N GLN A 160 15.74 16.12 6.51
CA GLN A 160 14.36 16.55 6.61
C GLN A 160 13.69 16.19 7.95
N ARG A 161 14.29 15.30 8.74
CA ARG A 161 13.77 14.84 10.06
C ARG A 161 12.33 14.30 10.04
N GLU A 162 11.81 13.93 8.88
CA GLU A 162 10.50 13.31 8.73
C GLU A 162 10.48 11.93 9.38
N LEU A 163 9.41 11.64 10.13
CA LEU A 163 9.25 10.42 10.91
C LEU A 163 8.67 9.28 10.08
N PHE A 164 7.80 9.60 9.12
CA PHE A 164 7.22 8.60 8.22
C PHE A 164 8.30 8.00 7.31
N CYS A 165 8.26 6.67 7.16
CA CYS A 165 9.21 5.91 6.31
C CYS A 165 10.70 6.05 6.66
N ARG A 166 11.08 6.69 7.78
CA ARG A 166 12.50 6.96 8.15
C ARG A 166 13.39 5.71 8.23
N ASN A 167 12.79 4.56 8.53
CA ASN A 167 13.49 3.27 8.61
C ASN A 167 13.72 2.62 7.25
N GLY A 168 13.16 3.19 6.16
CA GLY A 168 13.21 2.62 4.82
C GLY A 168 14.63 2.31 4.34
N LEU A 169 15.59 3.18 4.64
CA LEU A 169 16.99 3.01 4.25
C LEU A 169 17.74 1.95 5.06
N LYS A 170 17.12 1.35 6.09
CA LYS A 170 17.74 0.35 6.97
C LYS A 170 17.38 -1.09 6.58
N TYR A 171 16.32 -1.29 5.80
CA TYR A 171 15.80 -2.63 5.54
C TYR A 171 16.71 -3.51 4.70
N PHE A 172 17.52 -2.93 3.81
CA PHE A 172 18.44 -3.70 2.97
C PHE A 172 19.41 -4.56 3.82
N ALA A 173 19.81 -4.08 5.00
CA ALA A 173 20.69 -4.81 5.90
C ALA A 173 19.94 -5.90 6.70
N ARG A 174 18.62 -5.79 6.85
CA ARG A 174 17.79 -6.67 7.70
C ARG A 174 17.07 -7.77 6.93
N ILE A 175 16.90 -7.62 5.62
CA ILE A 175 16.11 -8.54 4.79
C ILE A 175 17.04 -9.30 3.84
N PRO A 176 17.14 -10.64 3.93
CA PRO A 176 18.02 -11.41 3.06
C PRO A 176 17.69 -11.25 1.56
N PRO A 177 18.69 -11.21 0.66
CA PRO A 177 18.48 -11.03 -0.78
C PRO A 177 17.46 -12.00 -1.39
N ARG A 178 17.46 -13.26 -0.94
CA ARG A 178 16.50 -14.30 -1.39
C ARG A 178 15.04 -13.92 -1.14
N ARG A 179 14.76 -13.22 -0.04
CA ARG A 179 13.41 -12.78 0.34
C ARG A 179 12.99 -11.54 -0.46
N ILE A 180 13.92 -10.61 -0.69
CA ILE A 180 13.69 -9.46 -1.57
C ILE A 180 13.36 -9.93 -2.99
N LYS A 181 14.14 -10.87 -3.54
CA LYS A 181 13.89 -11.48 -4.86
C LYS A 181 12.55 -12.22 -4.92
N ALA A 182 12.14 -12.89 -3.85
CA ALA A 182 10.85 -13.56 -3.78
C ALA A 182 9.67 -12.57 -3.81
N ALA A 183 9.77 -11.45 -3.09
CA ALA A 183 8.78 -10.37 -3.15
C ALA A 183 8.73 -9.72 -4.54
N LEU A 184 9.90 -9.40 -5.10
CA LEU A 184 10.04 -8.85 -6.45
C LEU A 184 9.40 -9.75 -7.50
N LYS A 185 9.64 -11.07 -7.46
CA LYS A 185 9.02 -12.04 -8.37
C LYS A 185 7.49 -11.99 -8.32
N VAL A 186 6.89 -11.88 -7.14
CA VAL A 186 5.43 -11.72 -7.01
C VAL A 186 4.96 -10.43 -7.67
N ILE A 187 5.69 -9.33 -7.49
CA ILE A 187 5.34 -8.04 -8.09
C ILE A 187 5.46 -8.10 -9.61
N GLU A 188 6.58 -8.62 -10.15
CA GLU A 188 6.85 -8.73 -11.60
C GLU A 188 5.84 -9.64 -12.31
N SER A 189 5.54 -10.83 -11.76
CA SER A 189 4.52 -11.71 -12.36
C SER A 189 3.14 -11.06 -12.40
N ASN A 190 2.79 -10.23 -11.42
CA ASN A 190 1.54 -9.49 -11.45
C ASN A 190 1.60 -8.26 -12.37
N LEU A 191 2.77 -7.63 -12.54
CA LEU A 191 2.99 -6.60 -13.56
C LEU A 191 2.82 -7.15 -14.98
N GLU A 192 3.23 -8.39 -15.25
CA GLU A 192 2.97 -9.06 -16.54
C GLU A 192 1.47 -9.29 -16.77
N ILE A 193 0.73 -9.71 -15.73
CA ILE A 193 -0.74 -9.86 -15.79
C ILE A 193 -1.41 -8.51 -16.08
N LEU A 194 -0.91 -7.43 -15.47
CA LEU A 194 -1.35 -6.06 -15.71
C LEU A 194 -0.85 -5.50 -17.06
N GLY A 195 0.25 -6.00 -17.60
CA GLY A 195 0.88 -5.52 -18.83
C GLY A 195 0.46 -6.27 -20.10
N GLY A 196 -0.07 -7.49 -19.95
CA GLY A 196 -0.55 -8.31 -21.06
C GLY A 196 -1.66 -7.59 -21.82
N ARG A 197 -1.61 -7.66 -23.16
CA ARG A 197 -2.70 -7.19 -24.03
C ARG A 197 -4.01 -7.75 -23.46
N VAL A 198 -4.91 -6.86 -23.02
CA VAL A 198 -6.29 -7.21 -22.78
C VAL A 198 -6.84 -7.55 -24.16
N GLY A 199 -6.68 -8.81 -24.57
CA GLY A 199 -7.11 -9.30 -25.87
C GLY A 199 -8.56 -8.89 -26.09
N ALA A 200 -8.79 -8.08 -27.11
CA ALA A 200 -10.07 -7.86 -27.77
C ALA A 200 -11.31 -7.57 -26.89
N VAL A 201 -11.18 -7.01 -25.68
CA VAL A 201 -12.36 -6.47 -24.97
C VAL A 201 -12.54 -5.01 -25.41
N ARG A 202 -13.24 -4.84 -26.54
CA ARG A 202 -13.85 -3.57 -26.93
C ARG A 202 -14.71 -3.07 -25.75
N ARG A 203 -14.32 -1.91 -25.19
CA ARG A 203 -14.93 -1.15 -24.07
C ARG A 203 -14.43 -1.46 -22.66
N ILE A 204 -13.14 -1.19 -22.40
CA ILE A 204 -12.75 -0.73 -21.05
C ILE A 204 -13.31 0.70 -20.90
N ARG A 205 -14.20 0.94 -19.93
CA ARG A 205 -14.67 2.30 -19.61
C ARG A 205 -13.49 3.13 -19.11
N ALA A 206 -13.42 4.42 -19.43
CA ALA A 206 -12.30 5.32 -19.06
C ALA A 206 -11.92 5.32 -17.56
N ARG A 207 -12.89 5.06 -16.68
CA ARG A 207 -12.63 4.90 -15.23
C ARG A 207 -11.86 3.62 -14.89
N SER A 208 -12.16 2.51 -15.55
CA SER A 208 -11.47 1.23 -15.36
C SER A 208 -10.03 1.28 -15.89
N SER A 209 -9.79 1.97 -17.02
CA SER A 209 -8.43 2.17 -17.53
C SER A 209 -7.56 3.00 -16.58
N THR A 210 -8.15 3.93 -15.84
CA THR A 210 -7.45 4.74 -14.83
C THR A 210 -7.03 3.89 -13.62
N LEU A 211 -7.93 3.06 -13.08
CA LEU A 211 -7.63 2.16 -11.96
C LEU A 211 -6.56 1.12 -12.31
N HIS A 212 -6.58 0.64 -13.56
CA HIS A 212 -5.55 -0.28 -14.07
C HIS A 212 -4.18 0.39 -14.11
N LEU A 213 -4.11 1.61 -14.64
CA LEU A 213 -2.88 2.41 -14.69
C LEU A 213 -2.34 2.64 -13.27
N GLU A 214 -3.21 3.01 -12.33
CA GLU A 214 -2.88 3.21 -10.92
C GLU A 214 -2.22 1.97 -10.29
N PHE A 215 -2.81 0.79 -10.45
CA PHE A 215 -2.21 -0.45 -9.94
C PHE A 215 -0.86 -0.74 -10.57
N LYS A 216 -0.73 -0.52 -11.88
CA LYS A 216 0.53 -0.72 -12.60
C LYS A 216 1.61 0.23 -12.08
N LEU A 217 1.28 1.51 -11.86
CA LEU A 217 2.21 2.49 -11.30
C LEU A 217 2.63 2.08 -9.88
N ALA A 218 1.67 1.75 -9.00
CA ALA A 218 1.96 1.32 -7.63
C ALA A 218 2.88 0.09 -7.59
N ALA A 219 2.61 -0.92 -8.41
CA ALA A 219 3.41 -2.13 -8.49
C ALA A 219 4.82 -1.86 -9.02
N ARG A 220 4.97 -1.00 -10.04
CA ARG A 220 6.30 -0.59 -10.53
C ARG A 220 7.11 0.15 -9.48
N VAL A 221 6.48 1.07 -8.73
CA VAL A 221 7.14 1.77 -7.62
C VAL A 221 7.54 0.80 -6.51
N ALA A 222 6.68 -0.15 -6.15
CA ALA A 222 6.99 -1.18 -5.16
C ALA A 222 8.15 -2.10 -5.61
N ALA A 223 8.25 -2.42 -6.90
CA ALA A 223 9.39 -3.14 -7.45
C ALA A 223 10.70 -2.35 -7.26
N GLN A 224 10.67 -1.02 -7.40
CA GLN A 224 11.84 -0.18 -7.16
C GLN A 224 12.34 -0.23 -5.72
N SER A 225 11.47 -0.42 -4.73
CA SER A 225 11.92 -0.70 -3.34
C SER A 225 12.77 -1.97 -3.25
N CYS A 226 12.37 -3.04 -3.95
CA CYS A 226 13.16 -4.27 -4.02
C CYS A 226 14.51 -4.06 -4.73
N HIS A 227 14.51 -3.42 -5.90
CA HIS A 227 15.73 -3.13 -6.63
C HIS A 227 16.70 -2.26 -5.83
N PHE A 228 16.17 -1.26 -5.12
CA PHE A 228 16.98 -0.36 -4.30
C PHE A 228 17.64 -1.09 -3.13
N MET A 229 16.92 -1.98 -2.44
CA MET A 229 17.51 -2.81 -1.39
C MET A 229 18.61 -3.73 -1.93
N LEU A 230 18.38 -4.38 -3.09
CA LEU A 230 19.40 -5.23 -3.73
C LEU A 230 20.63 -4.44 -4.17
N TRP A 231 20.44 -3.21 -4.66
CA TRP A 231 21.53 -2.31 -4.99
C TRP A 231 22.36 -1.91 -3.76
N GLN A 232 21.74 -1.55 -2.64
CA GLN A 232 22.43 -1.27 -1.38
C GLN A 232 23.18 -2.50 -0.83
N GLN A 233 22.61 -3.70 -0.95
CA GLN A 233 23.31 -4.96 -0.61
C GLN A 233 24.54 -5.20 -1.51
N THR A 234 24.45 -4.84 -2.79
CA THR A 234 25.56 -4.97 -3.74
C THR A 234 26.69 -3.98 -3.41
N LEU A 235 26.35 -2.75 -3.02
CA LEU A 235 27.30 -1.76 -2.51
C LEU A 235 27.98 -2.24 -1.23
N ALA A 236 27.22 -2.77 -0.27
CA ALA A 236 27.75 -3.31 0.98
C ALA A 236 28.71 -4.49 0.76
N ALA A 237 28.48 -5.28 -0.29
CA ALA A 237 29.36 -6.38 -0.69
C ALA A 237 30.61 -5.91 -1.48
N GLY A 238 30.78 -4.62 -1.73
CA GLY A 238 31.93 -4.07 -2.46
C GLY A 238 31.91 -4.28 -3.98
N ASN A 239 30.82 -4.82 -4.56
CA ASN A 239 30.74 -5.08 -6.00
C ASN A 239 30.34 -3.81 -6.77
N GLN A 240 31.31 -2.93 -7.00
CA GLN A 240 31.10 -1.63 -7.63
C GLN A 240 30.58 -1.71 -9.08
N ALA A 241 31.02 -2.72 -9.84
CA ALA A 241 30.59 -2.89 -11.23
C ALA A 241 29.09 -3.21 -11.31
N GLU A 242 28.63 -4.18 -10.51
CA GLU A 242 27.22 -4.55 -10.47
C GLU A 242 26.36 -3.43 -9.85
N ALA A 243 26.86 -2.74 -8.81
CA ALA A 243 26.17 -1.61 -8.22
C ALA A 243 25.92 -0.48 -9.24
N ARG A 244 26.90 -0.15 -10.09
CA ARG A 244 26.73 0.83 -11.18
C ARG A 244 25.73 0.38 -12.23
N ARG A 245 25.69 -0.92 -12.56
CA ARG A 245 24.72 -1.49 -13.49
C ARG A 245 23.29 -1.37 -12.95
N LEU A 246 23.08 -1.77 -11.69
CA LEU A 246 21.79 -1.68 -11.00
C LEU A 246 21.33 -0.22 -10.83
N ALA A 247 22.23 0.69 -10.46
CA ALA A 247 21.93 2.12 -10.37
C ALA A 247 21.48 2.70 -11.72
N SER A 248 22.14 2.32 -12.81
CA SER A 248 21.78 2.76 -14.16
C SER A 248 20.38 2.28 -14.59
N LEU A 249 20.02 1.03 -14.23
CA LEU A 249 18.69 0.49 -14.45
C LEU A 249 17.63 1.23 -13.62
N GLY A 250 17.88 1.40 -12.32
CA GLY A 250 16.99 2.12 -11.42
C GLY A 250 16.76 3.58 -11.85
N LEU A 251 17.80 4.30 -12.27
CA LEU A 251 17.69 5.66 -12.78
C LEU A 251 16.79 5.77 -14.01
N ARG A 252 16.89 4.82 -14.96
CA ARG A 252 16.01 4.81 -16.15
C ARG A 252 14.56 4.60 -15.76
N GLU A 253 14.29 3.63 -14.88
CA GLU A 253 12.93 3.31 -14.48
C GLU A 253 12.30 4.42 -13.62
N LEU A 254 13.04 5.01 -12.68
CA LEU A 254 12.54 6.13 -11.87
C LEU A 254 12.22 7.38 -12.70
N ARG A 255 13.02 7.67 -13.74
CA ARG A 255 12.70 8.76 -14.69
C ARG A 255 11.43 8.48 -15.48
N GLN A 256 11.22 7.24 -15.91
CA GLN A 256 10.01 6.87 -16.61
C GLN A 256 8.80 6.94 -15.67
N LEU A 257 8.93 6.45 -14.43
CA LEU A 257 7.91 6.58 -13.41
C LEU A 257 7.55 8.04 -13.14
N GLU A 258 8.52 8.94 -13.00
CA GLU A 258 8.23 10.37 -12.80
C GLU A 258 7.40 10.94 -13.97
N LYS A 259 7.75 10.63 -15.22
CA LYS A 259 6.96 11.04 -16.41
C LYS A 259 5.54 10.48 -16.37
N ASP A 260 5.40 9.20 -16.04
CA ASP A 260 4.08 8.55 -16.01
C ASP A 260 3.21 9.09 -14.87
N PHE A 261 3.81 9.40 -13.71
CA PHE A 261 3.13 10.10 -12.60
C PHE A 261 2.68 11.50 -13.02
N VAL A 262 3.53 12.29 -13.68
CA VAL A 262 3.15 13.63 -14.20
C VAL A 262 1.94 13.52 -15.13
N ALA A 263 1.93 12.55 -16.04
CA ALA A 263 0.84 12.35 -16.99
C ALA A 263 -0.46 11.90 -16.32
N TYR A 264 -0.36 11.02 -15.32
CA TYR A 264 -1.51 10.47 -14.59
C TYR A 264 -2.11 11.47 -13.59
N TRP A 265 -1.29 12.25 -12.90
CA TRP A 265 -1.69 13.02 -11.71
C TRP A 265 -2.90 13.94 -11.90
N PRO A 266 -3.04 14.72 -13.00
CA PRO A 266 -4.19 15.60 -13.21
C PRO A 266 -5.52 14.86 -13.32
N ALA A 267 -5.52 13.56 -13.63
CA ALA A 267 -6.74 12.76 -13.70
C ALA A 267 -7.36 12.51 -12.31
N ARG A 268 -6.61 12.73 -11.22
CA ARG A 268 -7.08 12.51 -9.84
C ARG A 268 -6.90 13.69 -8.90
N ASN A 269 -5.86 14.47 -9.09
CA ASN A 269 -5.41 15.44 -8.10
C ASN A 269 -5.35 16.84 -8.70
N LYS A 270 -5.72 17.84 -7.89
CA LYS A 270 -5.70 19.26 -8.28
C LYS A 270 -4.33 19.92 -8.09
N GLY A 271 -3.52 19.44 -7.14
CA GLY A 271 -2.21 20.00 -6.80
C GLY A 271 -1.10 19.58 -7.76
N THR A 272 0.11 20.08 -7.58
CA THR A 272 1.29 19.63 -8.34
C THR A 272 1.87 18.34 -7.73
N ILE A 273 2.69 17.63 -8.52
CA ILE A 273 3.38 16.42 -8.04
C ILE A 273 4.61 16.71 -7.18
N GLU A 274 4.98 17.99 -6.99
CA GLU A 274 6.28 18.37 -6.43
C GLU A 274 6.54 17.72 -5.05
N LYS A 275 5.53 17.71 -4.19
CA LYS A 275 5.61 17.06 -2.87
C LYS A 275 5.31 15.56 -2.93
N CYS A 276 4.35 15.15 -3.75
CA CYS A 276 3.84 13.78 -3.76
C CYS A 276 4.74 12.79 -4.51
N ALA A 277 5.65 13.27 -5.37
CA ALA A 277 6.61 12.46 -6.11
C ALA A 277 8.08 12.76 -5.72
N ALA A 278 8.31 13.53 -4.66
CA ALA A 278 9.65 13.90 -4.20
C ALA A 278 10.54 12.68 -3.94
N PHE A 279 9.93 11.58 -3.48
CA PHE A 279 10.61 10.31 -3.22
C PHE A 279 11.33 9.73 -4.44
N LEU A 280 10.80 9.92 -5.66
CA LEU A 280 11.45 9.48 -6.89
C LEU A 280 12.78 10.22 -7.09
N ARG A 281 12.79 11.54 -6.81
CA ARG A 281 13.98 12.38 -6.94
C ARG A 281 15.03 12.05 -5.90
N TRP A 282 14.62 11.80 -4.66
CA TRP A 282 15.53 11.36 -3.60
C TRP A 282 16.24 10.06 -3.97
N ARG A 283 15.49 9.05 -4.42
CA ARG A 283 16.06 7.76 -4.84
C ARG A 283 16.95 7.88 -6.09
N MET A 284 16.60 8.75 -7.03
CA MET A 284 17.50 9.08 -8.15
C MET A 284 18.80 9.76 -7.70
N ALA A 285 18.74 10.65 -6.70
CA ALA A 285 19.94 11.26 -6.12
C ALA A 285 20.82 10.22 -5.41
N ASP A 286 20.22 9.28 -4.69
CA ASP A 286 20.94 8.16 -4.05
C ASP A 286 21.69 7.31 -5.09
N TYR A 287 21.02 6.89 -6.17
CA TYR A 287 21.66 6.13 -7.25
C TYR A 287 22.84 6.89 -7.89
N ARG A 288 22.73 8.22 -8.05
CA ARG A 288 23.82 9.06 -8.58
C ARG A 288 25.00 9.16 -7.63
N ARG A 289 24.75 9.27 -6.32
CA ARG A 289 25.81 9.30 -5.30
C ARG A 289 26.58 7.99 -5.26
N GLY A 290 25.91 6.85 -5.44
CA GLY A 290 26.58 5.55 -5.47
C GLY A 290 27.09 5.10 -4.10
N THR A 291 26.62 5.69 -3.00
CA THR A 291 27.11 5.43 -1.65
C THR A 291 26.17 4.52 -0.86
N LEU A 292 26.76 3.77 0.08
CA LEU A 292 25.98 3.03 1.06
C LEU A 292 25.26 4.03 1.97
N LEU A 293 23.96 3.86 2.14
CA LEU A 293 23.15 4.70 3.00
C LEU A 293 23.22 4.15 4.43
N SER A 294 23.47 5.04 5.39
CA SER A 294 23.66 4.67 6.78
C SER A 294 22.39 4.02 7.36
N SER A 295 22.58 2.85 7.98
CA SER A 295 21.63 2.16 8.84
C SER A 295 21.31 2.94 10.11
#